data_AF-A0A9Q9JH86-F1
#
_entry.id   AF-A0A9Q9JH86-F1
#
_cell.length_a   1.000
_cell.length_b   1.000
_cell.length_c   1.000
_cell.angle_alpha   90.00
_cell.angle_beta   90.00
_cell.angle_gamma   90.00
#
_symmetry.space_group_name_H-M   'P 1'
#
loop_
_entity.id
_entity.type
_entity.pdbx_description
1 polymer ?
#
loop_
_entity_poly.entity_id
_entity_poly.type
_entity_poly.pdbx_seq_one_letter_code
_entity_poly.pdbx_strand_id
1 'polypeptide(L)'
;MNITKLTPEVARESGSILIIVAARLVRRESFTPLYNLCETGKRVISTRELRNAVEQVEEYMIREALKIVDGHDRLTKNLKEAEARIAELELRHRQRDRDDFINAITHPASLYTADEAMEAIAEYDRTH
;
A
#
# COMPACT_ATOMS: atom_id res chain seq x y z
N MET A 1 -15.95 -3.87 -14.72
CA MET A 1 -14.83 -2.98 -14.31
C MET A 1 -14.60 -1.99 -15.44
N ASN A 2 -14.91 -0.70 -15.22
CA ASN A 2 -14.51 0.35 -16.15
C ASN A 2 -12.98 0.44 -16.10
N ILE A 3 -12.29 0.00 -17.14
CA ILE A 3 -10.84 0.18 -17.25
C ILE A 3 -10.64 1.66 -17.57
N THR A 4 -10.56 2.48 -16.53
CA THR A 4 -10.16 3.88 -16.65
C THR A 4 -8.87 3.91 -17.45
N LYS A 5 -8.86 4.62 -18.58
CA LYS A 5 -7.69 4.72 -19.45
C LYS A 5 -6.51 5.20 -18.60
N LEU A 6 -5.45 4.41 -18.50
CA LEU A 6 -4.32 4.68 -17.64
C LEU A 6 -3.48 5.83 -18.21
N THR A 7 -3.90 7.07 -17.95
CA THR A 7 -3.22 8.28 -18.43
C THR A 7 -2.08 8.68 -17.48
N PRO A 8 -1.08 9.45 -17.95
CA PRO A 8 0.00 9.96 -17.10
C PRO A 8 -0.51 10.76 -15.89
N GLU A 9 -1.58 11.52 -16.08
CA GLU A 9 -2.19 12.37 -15.05
C GLU A 9 -2.79 11.51 -13.94
N VAL A 10 -3.64 10.54 -14.32
CA VAL A 10 -4.24 9.58 -13.38
C VAL A 10 -3.17 8.81 -12.62
N ALA A 11 -2.10 8.39 -13.30
CA ALA A 11 -1.02 7.67 -12.67
C ALA A 11 -0.23 8.55 -11.68
N ARG A 12 0.01 9.82 -12.04
CA ARG A 12 0.71 10.78 -11.17
C ARG A 12 -0.14 11.16 -9.96
N GLU A 13 -1.43 11.40 -10.15
CA GLU A 13 -2.39 11.70 -9.10
C GLU A 13 -2.55 10.55 -8.11
N SER A 14 -2.42 9.30 -8.57
CA SER A 14 -2.49 8.14 -7.68
C SER A 14 -1.37 8.07 -6.65
N GLY A 15 -0.22 8.74 -6.90
CA GLY A 15 1.00 8.61 -6.08
C GLY A 15 1.59 7.18 -6.04
N SER A 16 0.98 6.21 -6.71
CA SER A 16 1.38 4.81 -6.70
C SER A 16 2.44 4.56 -7.76
N ILE A 17 3.63 4.16 -7.31
CA ILE A 17 4.73 3.82 -8.22
C ILE A 17 4.33 2.70 -9.19
N LEU A 18 3.51 1.75 -8.75
CA LEU A 18 3.01 0.65 -9.58
C LEU A 18 2.18 1.18 -10.75
N ILE A 19 1.26 2.10 -10.46
CA ILE A 19 0.37 2.72 -11.46
C ILE A 19 1.18 3.60 -12.41
N ILE A 20 2.17 4.34 -11.89
CA ILE A 20 3.09 5.16 -12.70
C ILE A 20 3.90 4.29 -13.68
N VAL A 21 4.54 3.22 -13.20
CA VAL A 21 5.34 2.33 -14.04
C VAL A 21 4.45 1.58 -15.04
N ALA A 22 3.28 1.10 -14.62
CA ALA A 22 2.32 0.48 -15.53
C ALA A 22 1.90 1.44 -16.66
N ALA A 23 1.69 2.72 -16.37
CA ALA A 23 1.34 3.71 -17.38
C ALA A 23 2.46 3.89 -18.42
N ARG A 24 3.73 3.88 -17.97
CA ARG A 24 4.91 3.95 -18.86
C ARG A 24 5.05 2.71 -19.73
N LEU A 25 4.80 1.53 -19.17
CA LEU A 25 4.82 0.25 -19.90
C LEU A 25 3.77 0.21 -20.99
N VAL A 26 2.53 0.63 -20.68
CA VAL A 26 1.43 0.71 -21.66
C VAL A 26 1.78 1.67 -22.80
N ARG A 27 2.46 2.78 -22.51
CA ARG A 27 2.94 3.74 -23.51
C ARG A 27 4.22 3.30 -24.22
N ARG A 28 4.81 2.17 -23.82
CA ARG A 28 6.04 1.60 -24.38
C ARG A 28 7.22 2.57 -24.32
N GLU A 29 7.24 3.46 -23.33
CA GLU A 29 8.30 4.50 -23.20
C GLU A 29 9.69 3.89 -23.15
N SER A 30 9.84 2.73 -22.50
CA SER A 30 11.10 2.01 -22.39
C SER A 30 11.55 1.36 -23.71
N PHE A 31 10.64 1.22 -24.68
CA PHE A 31 10.93 0.64 -26.00
C PHE A 31 11.33 1.71 -27.03
N THR A 32 11.38 2.99 -26.65
CA THR A 32 11.79 4.10 -27.52
C THR A 32 13.08 3.80 -28.31
N PRO A 33 14.15 3.21 -27.71
CA PRO A 33 15.35 2.85 -28.47
C PRO A 33 15.09 1.90 -29.65
N LEU A 34 14.21 0.91 -29.47
CA LEU A 34 13.84 -0.03 -30.53
C LEU A 34 12.93 0.62 -31.58
N TYR A 35 12.01 1.48 -31.15
CA TYR A 35 11.18 2.26 -32.07
C TYR A 35 12.04 3.15 -32.97
N ASN A 36 13.02 3.85 -32.39
CA ASN A 36 13.93 4.71 -33.14
C ASN A 36 14.70 3.93 -34.21
N LEU A 37 15.12 2.69 -33.92
CA LEU A 37 15.74 1.81 -34.90
C LEU A 37 14.81 1.51 -36.10
N CYS A 38 13.54 1.22 -35.83
CA CYS A 38 12.54 0.99 -36.88
C CYS A 38 12.27 2.23 -37.73
N GLU A 39 12.24 3.42 -37.12
CA GLU A 39 11.97 4.69 -37.80
C GLU A 39 13.16 5.23 -38.61
N THR A 40 14.35 4.63 -38.50
CA THR A 40 15.54 5.07 -39.26
C THR A 40 15.43 4.88 -40.78
N GLY A 41 14.41 4.16 -41.26
CA GLY A 41 14.23 3.87 -42.70
C GLY A 41 15.28 2.94 -43.30
N LYS A 42 16.20 2.40 -42.48
CA LYS A 42 17.22 1.45 -42.92
C LYS A 42 16.58 0.08 -43.19
N ARG A 43 16.84 -0.51 -44.37
CA ARG A 43 16.41 -1.88 -44.69
C ARG A 43 17.20 -2.96 -43.96
N VAL A 44 18.44 -2.66 -43.56
CA VAL A 44 19.32 -3.57 -42.83
C VAL A 44 19.92 -2.80 -41.66
N ILE A 45 19.83 -3.39 -40.47
CA ILE A 45 20.39 -2.86 -39.23
C ILE A 45 21.53 -3.78 -38.82
N SER A 46 22.65 -3.22 -38.36
CA SER A 46 23.75 -4.04 -37.88
C SER A 46 23.40 -4.74 -36.57
N THR A 47 23.95 -5.93 -36.35
CA THR A 47 23.80 -6.66 -35.08
C THR A 47 24.20 -5.81 -33.87
N ARG A 48 25.20 -4.92 -34.04
CA ARG A 48 25.65 -4.00 -32.99
C ARG A 48 24.61 -2.94 -32.65
N GLU A 49 23.98 -2.32 -33.66
CA GLU A 49 22.92 -1.33 -33.43
C GLU A 49 21.70 -1.96 -32.73
N LEU A 50 21.27 -3.13 -33.20
CA LEU A 50 20.18 -3.88 -32.57
C LEU A 50 20.51 -4.24 -31.13
N ARG A 51 21.70 -4.79 -30.88
CA ARG A 51 22.18 -5.14 -29.54
C ARG A 51 22.15 -3.94 -28.60
N ASN A 52 22.71 -2.80 -29.02
CA ASN A 52 22.74 -1.59 -28.20
C ASN A 52 21.33 -1.11 -27.81
N ALA A 53 20.36 -1.16 -28.74
CA ALA A 53 18.99 -0.76 -28.44
C ALA A 53 18.31 -1.74 -27.47
N VAL A 54 18.55 -3.05 -27.63
CA VAL A 54 18.04 -4.06 -26.69
C VAL A 54 18.63 -3.87 -25.30
N GLU A 55 19.95 -3.67 -25.18
CA GLU A 55 20.63 -3.42 -23.90
C GLU A 55 20.07 -2.16 -23.21
N GLN A 56 19.80 -1.08 -23.95
CA GLN A 56 19.17 0.13 -23.38
C GLN A 56 17.74 -0.12 -22.87
N VAL A 57 16.94 -0.88 -23.61
CA VAL A 57 15.58 -1.25 -23.18
C VAL A 57 15.63 -2.09 -21.91
N GLU A 58 16.54 -3.08 -21.87
CA GLU A 58 16.77 -3.93 -20.71
C GLU A 58 17.16 -3.10 -19.48
N GLU A 59 18.13 -2.19 -19.61
CA GLU A 59 18.54 -1.30 -18.54
C GLU A 59 17.38 -0.42 -18.02
N TYR A 60 16.55 0.10 -18.91
CA TYR A 60 15.36 0.86 -18.51
C TYR A 60 14.35 -0.01 -17.75
N MET A 61 14.12 -1.25 -18.20
CA MET A 61 13.18 -2.16 -17.56
C MET A 61 13.65 -2.64 -16.20
N ILE A 62 14.93 -2.96 -16.07
CA ILE A 62 15.55 -3.30 -14.78
C ILE A 62 15.39 -2.13 -13.80
N ARG A 63 15.65 -0.90 -14.25
CA ARG A 63 15.52 0.29 -13.41
C ARG A 63 14.09 0.52 -12.93
N GLU A 64 13.10 0.38 -13.79
CA GLU A 64 11.70 0.53 -13.40
C GLU A 64 11.24 -0.63 -12.49
N ALA A 65 11.71 -1.86 -12.72
CA ALA A 65 11.44 -2.99 -11.85
C ALA A 65 12.01 -2.78 -10.43
N LEU A 66 13.23 -2.26 -10.31
CA LEU A 66 13.83 -1.95 -9.00
C LEU A 66 13.04 -0.89 -8.23
N LYS A 67 12.49 0.14 -8.92
CA LYS A 67 11.61 1.13 -8.29
C LYS A 67 10.30 0.51 -7.80
N ILE A 68 9.75 -0.45 -8.55
CA ILE A 68 8.56 -1.19 -8.13
C ILE A 68 8.86 -1.96 -6.84
N VAL A 69 9.97 -2.70 -6.80
CA VAL A 69 10.37 -3.49 -5.62
C VAL A 69 10.56 -2.59 -4.40
N ASP A 70 11.34 -1.51 -4.51
CA ASP A 70 11.54 -0.55 -3.41
C ASP A 70 10.20 0.06 -2.93
N GLY A 71 9.35 0.46 -3.85
CA GLY A 71 8.03 1.00 -3.49
C GLY A 71 7.11 -0.04 -2.83
N HIS A 72 7.12 -1.28 -3.31
CA HIS A 72 6.40 -2.39 -2.70
C HIS A 72 6.87 -2.66 -1.26
N ASP A 73 8.18 -2.68 -1.04
CA ASP A 73 8.77 -2.93 0.27
C ASP A 73 8.41 -1.81 1.27
N ARG A 74 8.44 -0.55 0.81
CA ARG A 74 7.98 0.59 1.62
C ARG A 74 6.50 0.50 1.95
N LEU A 75 5.64 0.16 0.98
CA LEU A 75 4.21 -0.01 1.21
C LEU A 75 3.92 -1.16 2.19
N THR A 76 4.63 -2.28 2.04
CA THR A 76 4.53 -3.43 2.95
C THR A 76 4.95 -3.06 4.37
N LYS A 77 6.02 -2.28 4.53
CA LYS A 77 6.45 -1.76 5.83
C LYS A 77 5.38 -0.86 6.45
N ASN A 78 4.90 0.13 5.69
CA ASN A 78 3.88 1.06 6.16
C ASN A 78 2.57 0.35 6.54
N LEU A 79 2.19 -0.70 5.81
CA LEU A 79 1.02 -1.52 6.12
C LEU A 79 1.19 -2.20 7.47
N LYS A 80 2.32 -2.86 7.71
CA LYS A 80 2.59 -3.52 9.01
C LYS A 80 2.59 -2.52 10.17
N GLU A 81 3.18 -1.34 9.97
CA GLU A 81 3.18 -0.28 11.00
C GLU A 81 1.76 0.24 11.28
N ALA A 82 0.94 0.41 10.24
CA ALA A 82 -0.45 0.82 10.38
C ALA A 82 -1.30 -0.25 11.09
N GLU A 83 -1.15 -1.53 10.69
CA GLU A 83 -1.82 -2.66 11.34
C GLU A 83 -1.45 -2.77 12.82
N ALA A 84 -0.16 -2.64 13.16
CA ALA A 84 0.30 -2.63 14.54
C ALA A 84 -0.30 -1.47 15.35
N ARG A 85 -0.39 -0.29 14.75
CA ARG A 85 -0.98 0.89 15.39
C ARG A 85 -2.49 0.77 15.57
N ILE A 86 -3.19 0.16 14.62
CA ILE A 86 -4.61 -0.15 14.75
C ILE A 86 -4.83 -1.12 15.91
N ALA A 87 -4.08 -2.22 15.97
CA ALA A 87 -4.18 -3.19 17.06
C ALA A 87 -3.90 -2.56 18.43
N GLU A 88 -2.92 -1.66 18.53
CA GLU A 88 -2.64 -0.90 19.75
C GLU A 88 -3.82 0.01 20.14
N LEU A 89 -4.37 0.76 19.18
CA LEU A 89 -5.49 1.66 19.42
C LEU A 89 -6.76 0.89 19.81
N GLU A 90 -7.03 -0.25 19.20
CA GLU A 90 -8.15 -1.14 19.55
C GLU A 90 -8.00 -1.67 20.98
N LEU A 91 -6.79 -2.05 21.41
CA LEU A 91 -6.54 -2.45 22.79
C LEU A 91 -6.78 -1.28 23.76
N ARG A 92 -6.27 -0.08 23.44
CA ARG A 92 -6.50 1.12 24.26
C ARG A 92 -7.97 1.50 24.33
N HIS A 93 -8.71 1.33 23.24
CA HIS A 93 -10.14 1.60 23.20
C HIS A 93 -10.90 0.63 24.11
N ARG A 94 -10.63 -0.68 23.98
CA ARG A 94 -11.23 -1.70 24.87
C ARG A 94 -10.91 -1.46 26.34
N GLN A 95 -9.67 -1.07 26.65
CA GLN A 95 -9.29 -0.73 28.03
C GLN A 95 -10.09 0.48 28.54
N ARG A 96 -10.23 1.53 27.71
CA ARG A 96 -11.03 2.70 28.09
C ARG A 96 -12.50 2.34 28.30
N ASP A 97 -13.10 1.59 27.38
CA ASP A 97 -14.50 1.16 27.50
C ASP A 97 -14.72 0.38 28.80
N ARG A 98 -13.77 -0.50 29.15
CA ARG A 98 -13.76 -1.22 30.42
C ARG A 98 -13.63 -0.30 31.63
N ASP A 99 -12.70 0.65 31.59
CA ASP A 99 -12.48 1.60 32.69
C ASP A 99 -13.72 2.50 32.90
N ASP A 100 -14.34 2.97 31.82
CA ASP A 100 -15.57 3.75 31.86
C ASP A 100 -16.73 2.92 32.43
N PHE A 101 -16.85 1.64 32.05
CA PHE A 101 -17.82 0.71 32.62
C PHE A 101 -17.61 0.54 34.13
N ILE A 102 -16.37 0.24 34.57
CA ILE A 102 -16.02 0.09 35.99
C ILE A 102 -16.34 1.38 36.75
N ASN A 103 -15.95 2.53 36.23
CA ASN A 103 -16.18 3.83 36.87
C ASN A 103 -17.69 4.09 37.04
N ALA A 104 -18.52 3.73 36.05
CA ALA A 104 -19.97 3.92 36.12
C ALA A 104 -20.63 3.08 37.23
N ILE A 105 -20.21 1.83 37.40
CA ILE A 105 -20.84 0.91 38.38
C ILE A 105 -20.22 1.01 39.77
N THR A 106 -18.96 1.45 39.89
CA THR A 106 -18.30 1.66 41.19
C THR A 106 -18.46 3.08 41.73
N HIS A 107 -19.05 3.99 40.96
CA HIS A 107 -19.28 5.37 41.40
C HIS A 107 -20.10 5.38 42.70
N PRO A 108 -19.81 6.26 43.68
CA PRO A 108 -20.59 6.37 44.93
C PRO A 108 -22.09 6.69 44.75
N ALA A 109 -22.51 7.07 43.54
CA ALA A 109 -23.89 7.37 43.20
C ALA A 109 -24.55 6.23 42.40
N SER A 110 -23.82 5.15 42.11
CA SER A 110 -24.37 3.96 41.51
C SER A 110 -25.27 3.22 42.52
N LEU A 111 -26.19 2.42 42.00
CA LEU A 111 -27.07 1.57 42.82
C LEU A 111 -26.46 0.18 43.09
N TYR A 112 -25.24 -0.08 42.61
CA TYR A 112 -24.58 -1.37 42.78
C TYR A 112 -23.98 -1.51 44.17
N THR A 113 -24.23 -2.64 44.82
CA THR A 113 -23.41 -3.08 45.94
C THR A 113 -22.03 -3.55 45.46
N ALA A 114 -21.06 -3.67 46.39
CA ALA A 114 -19.71 -4.09 46.03
C ALA A 114 -19.67 -5.49 45.38
N ASP A 115 -20.50 -6.42 45.86
CA ASP A 115 -20.56 -7.79 45.33
C ASP A 115 -21.21 -7.82 43.93
N GLU A 116 -22.29 -7.07 43.74
CA GLU A 116 -22.94 -6.93 42.42
C GLU A 116 -22.03 -6.25 41.40
N ALA A 117 -21.24 -5.25 41.81
CA ALA A 117 -20.26 -4.61 40.93
C ALA A 117 -19.15 -5.58 40.53
N MET A 118 -18.63 -6.41 41.45
CA MET A 118 -17.64 -7.43 41.12
C MET A 118 -18.18 -8.46 40.14
N GLU A 119 -19.42 -8.92 40.32
CA GLU A 119 -20.06 -9.86 39.40
C GLU A 119 -20.24 -9.26 38.01
N ALA A 120 -20.70 -8.00 37.93
CA ALA A 120 -20.87 -7.28 36.67
C ALA A 120 -19.54 -7.06 35.92
N ILE A 121 -18.44 -6.77 36.61
CA ILE A 121 -17.10 -6.69 36.00
C ILE A 121 -16.65 -8.04 35.45
N ALA A 122 -16.84 -9.11 36.22
CA ALA A 122 -16.49 -10.46 35.78
C ALA A 122 -17.34 -10.95 34.60
N GLU A 123 -18.57 -10.46 34.46
CA GLU A 123 -19.42 -10.73 33.29
C GLU A 123 -19.01 -9.88 32.07
N TYR A 124 -18.68 -8.60 32.27
CA TYR A 124 -18.16 -7.73 31.21
C TYR A 124 -16.88 -8.32 30.58
N ASP A 125 -15.92 -8.74 31.42
CA ASP A 125 -14.66 -9.38 31.00
C ASP A 125 -14.86 -10.73 30.29
N ARG A 126 -16.01 -11.39 30.47
CA ARG A 126 -16.35 -12.65 29.77
C ARG A 126 -16.97 -12.43 28.40
N THR A 127 -17.54 -11.26 28.17
CA THR A 127 -18.41 -10.98 27.01
C THR A 127 -17.78 -10.05 25.97
N HIS A 128 -16.64 -9.43 26.29
CA HIS A 128 -15.92 -8.45 25.48
C HIS A 128 -14.41 -8.75 25.44
#